data_AF-A0A2D3RC47-F1
#
_entry.id   AF-A0A2D3RC47-F1
#
_cell.length_a   1.000
_cell.length_b   1.000
_cell.length_c   1.000
_cell.angle_alpha   90.00
_cell.angle_beta   90.00
_cell.angle_gamma   90.00
#
_symmetry.space_group_name_H-M   'P 1'
#
loop_
_entity.id
_entity.type
_entity.pdbx_description
1 polymer ?
#
loop_
_entity_poly.entity_id
_entity_poly.type
_entity_poly.pdbx_seq_one_letter_code
_entity_poly.pdbx_strand_id
1 'polypeptide(L)'
;MGTAISLRDDFDGTALRQLARKSKSANQARRLLALAEIYDGGSRTSAARIGGVSLQIVRDWVVRFNARGPGGLLDGKAPGRQSLLNDAQRRALVETVERGPIPAINGVVRWRLIDLVRWLYDEFAVSLDVTTVGRELKRLGYVKLTARPRHHAQNELALEAFKMGALPPSWQRSEELSRRARQ
;
A
#
# COMPACT_ATOMS: atom_id res chain seq x y z
N MET A 1 -30.62 -10.82 25.74
CA MET A 1 -31.23 -10.97 24.39
C MET A 1 -30.93 -9.72 23.60
N GLY A 2 -30.33 -9.83 22.42
CA GLY A 2 -29.93 -8.67 21.62
C GLY A 2 -31.12 -7.99 20.94
N THR A 3 -31.13 -6.67 20.92
CA THR A 3 -32.16 -5.87 20.22
C THR A 3 -32.25 -6.25 18.74
N ALA A 4 -33.48 -6.30 18.22
CA ALA A 4 -33.73 -6.52 16.80
C ALA A 4 -33.31 -5.26 16.03
N ILE A 5 -32.36 -5.41 15.11
CA ILE A 5 -31.92 -4.31 14.23
C ILE A 5 -32.86 -4.27 13.04
N SER A 6 -33.71 -3.24 12.97
CA SER A 6 -34.57 -2.99 11.81
C SER A 6 -33.75 -2.57 10.60
N LEU A 7 -34.25 -2.87 9.40
CA LEU A 7 -33.71 -2.30 8.17
C LEU A 7 -34.10 -0.82 8.08
N ARG A 8 -33.31 -0.03 7.36
CA ARG A 8 -33.62 1.37 7.00
C ARG A 8 -34.89 1.45 6.14
N ASP A 9 -35.64 2.55 6.23
CA ASP A 9 -37.00 2.63 5.63
C ASP A 9 -37.05 3.25 4.22
N ASP A 10 -35.91 3.67 3.67
CA ASP A 10 -35.77 4.28 2.33
C ASP A 10 -35.61 3.24 1.20
N PHE A 11 -35.73 1.94 1.51
CA PHE A 11 -35.71 0.85 0.53
C PHE A 11 -36.86 -0.12 0.79
N ASP A 12 -37.22 -0.86 -0.25
CA ASP A 12 -38.18 -1.96 -0.17
C ASP A 12 -37.62 -3.24 -0.84
N GLY A 13 -38.36 -4.33 -0.70
CA GLY A 13 -37.98 -5.62 -1.29
C GLY A 13 -37.92 -5.57 -2.83
N THR A 14 -38.73 -4.74 -3.48
CA THR A 14 -38.73 -4.62 -4.94
C THR A 14 -37.47 -3.92 -5.45
N ALA A 15 -37.07 -2.81 -4.84
CA ALA A 15 -35.85 -2.09 -5.16
C ALA A 15 -34.62 -2.96 -4.96
N LEU A 16 -34.56 -3.73 -3.86
CA LEU A 16 -33.44 -4.65 -3.63
C LEU A 16 -33.33 -5.75 -4.69
N ARG A 17 -34.45 -6.30 -5.16
CA ARG A 17 -34.43 -7.27 -6.27
C ARG A 17 -33.99 -6.65 -7.59
N GLN A 18 -34.39 -5.41 -7.87
CA GLN A 18 -33.90 -4.68 -9.05
C GLN A 18 -32.40 -4.42 -8.98
N LEU A 19 -31.89 -4.02 -7.81
CA LEU A 19 -30.45 -3.84 -7.57
C LEU A 19 -29.70 -5.17 -7.69
N ALA A 20 -30.26 -6.27 -7.19
CA ALA A 20 -29.66 -7.59 -7.32
C ALA A 20 -29.50 -8.01 -8.78
N ARG A 21 -30.50 -7.75 -9.63
CA ARG A 21 -30.44 -8.01 -11.08
C ARG A 21 -29.39 -7.16 -11.81
N LYS A 22 -29.16 -5.92 -11.35
CA LYS A 22 -28.16 -5.00 -11.92
C LYS A 22 -26.75 -5.21 -11.35
N SER A 23 -26.62 -5.98 -10.28
CA SER A 23 -25.34 -6.22 -9.61
C SER A 23 -24.42 -7.06 -10.49
N LYS A 24 -23.16 -6.62 -10.62
CA LYS A 24 -22.08 -7.41 -11.24
C LYS A 24 -21.45 -8.42 -10.27
N SER A 25 -21.75 -8.32 -8.98
CA SER A 25 -21.24 -9.22 -7.94
C SER A 25 -22.32 -10.22 -7.53
N ALA A 26 -22.04 -11.52 -7.74
CA ALA A 26 -22.93 -12.61 -7.32
C ALA A 26 -23.14 -12.62 -5.80
N ASN A 27 -22.10 -12.31 -5.02
CA ASN A 27 -22.20 -12.19 -3.57
C ASN A 27 -23.10 -11.04 -3.16
N GLN A 28 -22.96 -9.87 -3.79
CA GLN A 28 -23.82 -8.73 -3.50
C GLN A 28 -25.28 -9.03 -3.88
N ALA A 29 -25.52 -9.67 -5.04
CA ALA A 29 -26.85 -10.04 -5.49
C ALA A 29 -27.54 -10.99 -4.48
N ARG A 30 -26.83 -12.02 -4.01
CA ARG A 30 -27.34 -12.96 -3.00
C ARG A 30 -27.71 -12.24 -1.68
N ARG A 31 -26.85 -11.32 -1.24
CA ARG A 31 -27.08 -10.51 -0.02
C ARG A 31 -28.29 -9.59 -0.16
N LEU A 32 -28.45 -8.96 -1.32
CA LEU A 32 -29.60 -8.11 -1.62
C LEU A 32 -30.91 -8.91 -1.63
N LEU A 33 -30.90 -10.12 -2.21
CA LEU A 33 -32.08 -11.01 -2.20
C LEU A 33 -32.43 -11.48 -0.78
N ALA A 34 -31.43 -11.78 0.05
CA ALA A 34 -31.65 -12.13 1.44
C ALA A 34 -32.28 -10.98 2.24
N LEU A 35 -31.87 -9.72 2.01
CA LEU A 35 -32.49 -8.57 2.67
C LEU A 35 -33.86 -8.22 2.09
N ALA A 36 -34.11 -8.49 0.80
CA ALA A 36 -35.42 -8.30 0.18
C ALA A 36 -36.49 -9.17 0.85
N GLU A 37 -36.14 -10.41 1.21
CA GLU A 37 -37.02 -11.30 1.99
C GLU A 37 -37.44 -10.67 3.33
N ILE A 38 -36.53 -9.95 4.00
CA ILE A 38 -36.84 -9.31 5.29
C ILE A 38 -37.79 -8.12 5.07
N TYR A 39 -37.58 -7.33 4.01
CA TYR A 39 -38.50 -6.24 3.66
C TYR A 39 -39.91 -6.73 3.35
N ASP A 40 -40.04 -7.91 2.75
CA ASP A 40 -41.33 -8.53 2.45
C ASP A 40 -42.00 -9.17 3.69
N GLY A 41 -41.45 -8.96 4.88
CA GLY A 41 -41.94 -9.52 6.14
C GLY A 41 -41.47 -10.94 6.43
N GLY A 42 -40.58 -11.48 5.61
CA GLY A 42 -39.97 -12.80 5.81
C GLY A 42 -39.07 -12.85 7.05
N SER A 43 -38.91 -14.06 7.59
CA SER A 43 -38.09 -14.27 8.79
C SER A 43 -36.59 -14.11 8.48
N ARG A 44 -35.80 -13.71 9.49
CA ARG A 44 -34.32 -13.70 9.37
C ARG A 44 -33.75 -15.09 9.06
N THR A 45 -34.45 -16.16 9.43
CA THR A 45 -34.09 -17.54 9.09
C THR A 45 -34.30 -17.84 7.62
N SER A 46 -35.39 -17.34 7.02
CA SER A 46 -35.63 -17.43 5.57
C SER A 46 -34.55 -16.67 4.80
N ALA A 47 -34.24 -15.45 5.23
CA ALA A 47 -33.16 -14.64 4.66
C ALA A 47 -31.80 -15.34 4.74
N ALA A 48 -31.49 -15.97 5.89
CA ALA A 48 -30.26 -16.75 6.08
C ALA A 48 -30.18 -17.94 5.11
N ARG A 49 -31.31 -18.63 4.86
CA ARG A 49 -31.39 -19.71 3.87
C ARG A 49 -31.14 -19.22 2.45
N ILE A 50 -31.73 -18.10 2.05
CA ILE A 50 -31.48 -17.45 0.74
C ILE A 50 -30.00 -17.04 0.61
N GLY A 51 -29.45 -16.50 1.70
CA GLY A 51 -28.05 -16.08 1.77
C GLY A 51 -27.05 -17.22 1.82
N GLY A 52 -27.47 -18.44 2.18
CA GLY A 52 -26.59 -19.58 2.46
C GLY A 52 -25.67 -19.35 3.66
N VAL A 53 -26.11 -18.60 4.67
CA VAL A 53 -25.29 -18.12 5.79
C VAL A 53 -25.99 -18.27 7.14
N SER A 54 -25.29 -17.99 8.24
CA SER A 54 -25.87 -17.96 9.58
C SER A 54 -26.67 -16.67 9.84
N LEU A 55 -27.54 -16.70 10.85
CA LEU A 55 -28.31 -15.53 11.31
C LEU A 55 -27.42 -14.34 11.70
N GLN A 56 -26.23 -14.61 12.27
CA GLN A 56 -25.28 -13.57 12.64
C GLN A 56 -24.73 -12.83 11.41
N ILE A 57 -24.44 -13.56 10.32
CA ILE A 57 -23.97 -12.95 9.09
C ILE A 57 -25.07 -12.09 8.45
N VAL A 58 -26.34 -12.52 8.51
CA VAL A 58 -27.47 -11.70 8.07
C VAL A 58 -27.58 -10.42 8.92
N ARG A 59 -27.41 -10.52 10.25
CA ARG A 59 -27.36 -9.35 11.13
C ARG A 59 -26.25 -8.38 10.72
N ASP A 60 -25.05 -8.88 10.42
CA ASP A 60 -23.93 -8.06 9.98
C ASP A 60 -24.18 -7.41 8.62
N TRP A 61 -24.91 -8.07 7.72
CA TRP A 61 -25.37 -7.48 6.46
C TRP A 61 -26.35 -6.35 6.69
N VAL A 62 -27.33 -6.52 7.59
CA VAL A 62 -28.28 -5.46 7.97
C VAL A 62 -27.53 -4.25 8.53
N VAL A 63 -26.57 -4.45 9.45
CA VAL A 63 -25.77 -3.35 10.02
C VAL A 63 -25.00 -2.60 8.92
N ARG A 64 -24.32 -3.32 8.02
CA ARG A 64 -23.57 -2.70 6.92
C ARG A 64 -24.47 -1.99 5.91
N PHE A 65 -25.64 -2.56 5.63
CA PHE A 65 -26.63 -2.00 4.73
C PHE A 65 -27.26 -0.73 5.32
N ASN A 66 -27.58 -0.73 6.60
CA ASN A 66 -28.11 0.46 7.28
C ASN A 66 -27.10 1.61 7.23
N ALA A 67 -25.81 1.33 7.46
CA ALA A 67 -24.77 2.35 7.46
C ALA A 67 -24.41 2.89 6.06
N ARG A 68 -24.41 2.06 5.01
CA ARG A 68 -23.83 2.40 3.69
C ARG A 68 -24.72 2.08 2.49
N GLY A 69 -25.96 1.66 2.73
CA GLY A 69 -26.90 1.23 1.69
C GLY A 69 -26.43 -0.02 0.93
N PRO A 70 -26.86 -0.21 -0.33
CA PRO A 70 -26.49 -1.35 -1.16
C PRO A 70 -24.98 -1.53 -1.35
N GLY A 71 -24.21 -0.45 -1.30
CA GLY A 71 -22.74 -0.47 -1.38
C GLY A 71 -22.08 -1.16 -0.18
N GLY A 72 -22.73 -1.16 0.99
CA GLY A 72 -22.24 -1.86 2.19
C GLY A 72 -22.25 -3.38 2.09
N LEU A 73 -22.98 -3.92 1.10
CA LEU A 73 -23.06 -5.35 0.82
C LEU A 73 -22.02 -5.83 -0.19
N LEU A 74 -21.21 -4.93 -0.76
CA LEU A 74 -20.03 -5.31 -1.53
C LEU A 74 -18.94 -5.86 -0.60
N ASP A 75 -18.14 -6.77 -1.12
CA ASP A 75 -16.90 -7.18 -0.46
C ASP A 75 -15.90 -6.03 -0.60
N GLY A 76 -15.55 -5.41 0.52
CA GLY A 76 -14.46 -4.45 0.57
C GLY A 76 -13.12 -5.19 0.45
N LYS A 77 -12.12 -4.55 -0.15
CA LYS A 77 -10.74 -5.03 -0.04
C LYS A 77 -10.38 -5.06 1.44
N ALA A 78 -10.04 -6.23 1.97
CA ALA A 78 -9.58 -6.33 3.34
C ALA A 78 -8.43 -5.31 3.55
N PRO A 79 -8.44 -4.53 4.64
CA PRO A 79 -7.27 -3.77 5.01
C PRO A 79 -6.15 -4.79 5.15
N GLY A 80 -5.14 -4.73 4.29
CA GLY A 80 -4.06 -5.71 4.28
C GLY A 80 -3.37 -5.78 5.65
N ARG A 81 -2.35 -6.63 5.76
CA ARG A 81 -1.53 -6.70 6.99
C ARG A 81 -1.10 -5.28 7.39
N GLN A 82 -1.48 -4.86 8.59
CA GLN A 82 -1.08 -3.56 9.13
C GLN A 82 0.45 -3.47 9.12
N SER A 83 1.00 -2.31 8.74
CA SER A 83 2.44 -2.10 8.83
C SER A 83 2.87 -2.26 10.28
N LEU A 84 4.00 -2.93 10.49
CA LEU A 84 4.57 -3.10 11.82
C LEU A 84 5.04 -1.76 12.43
N LEU A 85 5.32 -0.75 11.61
CA LEU A 85 5.65 0.60 12.08
C LEU A 85 4.42 1.50 12.00
N ASN A 86 4.01 2.01 13.16
CA ASN A 86 3.00 3.06 13.26
C ASN A 86 3.57 4.43 12.87
N ASP A 87 2.71 5.44 12.75
CA ASP A 87 3.10 6.78 12.31
C ASP A 87 3.99 7.53 13.31
N ALA A 88 3.88 7.24 14.60
CA ALA A 88 4.77 7.81 15.61
C ALA A 88 6.19 7.25 15.46
N GLN A 89 6.33 5.93 15.33
CA GLN A 89 7.61 5.24 15.12
C GLN A 89 8.26 5.66 13.80
N ARG A 90 7.48 5.88 12.73
CA ARG A 90 7.98 6.42 11.46
C ARG A 90 8.58 7.81 11.65
N ARG A 91 7.90 8.70 12.38
CA ARG A 91 8.42 10.04 12.66
C ARG A 91 9.71 10.00 13.48
N ALA A 92 9.77 9.15 14.51
CA ALA A 92 10.97 8.97 15.30
C ALA A 92 12.14 8.39 14.49
N LEU A 93 11.86 7.47 13.56
CA LEU A 93 12.86 6.92 12.64
C LEU A 93 13.44 8.01 11.74
N VAL A 94 12.59 8.88 11.18
CA VAL A 94 13.01 10.04 10.37
C VAL A 94 13.92 10.95 11.18
N GLU A 95 13.47 11.37 12.36
CA GLU A 95 14.24 12.25 13.24
C GLU A 95 15.62 11.67 13.59
N THR A 96 15.66 10.37 13.90
CA THR A 96 16.91 9.67 14.24
C THR A 96 17.87 9.60 13.05
N VAL A 97 17.34 9.35 11.85
CA VAL A 97 18.13 9.33 10.61
C VAL A 97 18.71 10.71 10.30
N GLU A 98 17.90 11.77 10.41
CA GLU A 98 18.32 13.16 10.15
C GLU A 98 19.31 13.67 11.19
N ARG A 99 19.09 13.36 12.48
CA ARG A 99 20.02 13.73 13.56
C ARG A 99 21.39 13.07 13.40
N GLY A 100 21.43 11.90 12.77
CA GLY A 100 22.61 11.07 12.68
C GLY A 100 22.93 10.35 14.00
N PRO A 101 23.84 9.35 13.97
CA PRO A 101 24.19 8.60 15.16
C PRO A 101 25.11 9.43 16.07
N ILE A 102 24.96 9.22 17.38
CA ILE A 102 25.87 9.72 18.40
C ILE A 102 26.93 8.64 18.63
N PRO A 103 28.20 8.83 18.22
CA PRO A 103 29.19 7.74 18.24
C PRO A 103 29.40 7.13 19.62
N ALA A 104 29.36 7.95 20.67
CA ALA A 104 29.55 7.51 22.06
C ALA A 104 28.42 6.59 22.57
N ILE A 105 27.21 6.73 22.03
CA ILE A 105 26.03 5.96 22.48
C ILE A 105 25.73 4.83 21.50
N ASN A 106 25.73 5.13 20.20
CA ASN A 106 25.28 4.21 19.16
C ASN A 106 26.42 3.34 18.60
N GLY A 107 27.68 3.70 18.87
CA GLY A 107 28.87 2.96 18.44
C GLY A 107 29.10 2.97 16.92
N VAL A 108 28.42 3.84 16.18
CA VAL A 108 28.52 3.95 14.72
C VAL A 108 28.65 5.41 14.30
N VAL A 109 29.40 5.64 13.22
CA VAL A 109 29.62 6.98 12.64
C VAL A 109 28.54 7.35 11.62
N ARG A 110 27.93 6.34 11.00
CA ARG A 110 26.80 6.51 10.07
C ARG A 110 25.78 5.42 10.35
N TRP A 111 24.50 5.77 10.19
CA TRP A 111 23.44 4.76 10.25
C TRP A 111 23.57 3.78 9.07
N ARG A 112 23.72 2.49 9.36
CA ARG A 112 23.41 1.42 8.41
C ARG A 112 22.02 0.91 8.71
N LEU A 113 21.38 0.27 7.74
CA LEU A 113 20.03 -0.28 7.92
C LEU A 113 19.97 -1.29 9.09
N ILE A 114 21.03 -2.09 9.30
CA ILE A 114 21.10 -3.02 10.44
C ILE A 114 21.18 -2.30 11.79
N ASP A 115 21.80 -1.12 11.84
CA ASP A 115 21.88 -0.33 13.06
C ASP A 115 20.49 0.27 13.40
N LEU A 116 19.74 0.69 12.38
CA LEU A 116 18.37 1.21 12.53
C LEU A 116 17.38 0.11 12.91
N VAL A 117 17.58 -1.12 12.44
CA VAL A 117 16.81 -2.29 12.91
C VAL A 117 17.02 -2.49 14.41
N ARG A 118 18.28 -2.47 14.86
CA ARG A 118 18.61 -2.61 16.29
C ARG A 118 18.02 -1.46 17.10
N TRP A 119 18.17 -0.22 16.64
CA TRP A 119 17.60 0.94 17.31
C TRP A 119 16.06 0.86 17.43
N LEU A 120 15.36 0.44 16.38
CA LEU A 120 13.90 0.24 16.44
C LEU A 120 13.48 -0.85 17.43
N TYR A 121 14.30 -1.86 17.62
CA TYR A 121 14.07 -2.88 18.63
C TYR A 121 14.34 -2.35 20.04
N ASP A 122 15.45 -1.65 20.25
CA ASP A 122 15.84 -1.13 21.56
C ASP A 122 14.87 -0.05 22.06
N GLU A 123 14.40 0.85 21.18
CA GLU A 123 13.52 1.96 21.53
C GLU A 123 12.03 1.57 21.59
N PHE A 124 11.58 0.70 20.67
CA PHE A 124 10.15 0.42 20.49
C PHE A 124 9.77 -1.06 20.58
N ALA A 125 10.72 -1.97 20.84
CA ALA A 125 10.52 -3.43 20.81
C ALA A 125 9.95 -3.95 19.48
N VAL A 126 10.19 -3.23 18.37
CA VAL A 126 9.71 -3.63 17.04
C VAL A 126 10.80 -4.41 16.31
N SER A 127 10.58 -5.71 16.12
CA SER A 127 11.49 -6.55 15.32
C SER A 127 11.14 -6.48 13.84
N LEU A 128 12.06 -5.93 13.04
CA LEU A 128 11.94 -5.83 11.58
C LEU A 128 13.16 -6.40 10.88
N ASP A 129 12.93 -6.98 9.71
CA ASP A 129 14.02 -7.31 8.81
C ASP A 129 14.64 -6.05 8.17
N VAL A 130 15.93 -6.12 7.85
CA VAL A 130 16.71 -5.04 7.22
C VAL A 130 16.06 -4.54 5.92
N THR A 131 15.47 -5.43 5.12
CA THR A 131 14.78 -5.06 3.88
C THR A 131 13.48 -4.29 4.14
N THR A 132 12.84 -4.53 5.28
CA THR A 132 11.61 -3.84 5.68
C THR A 132 11.95 -2.41 6.05
N VAL A 133 12.96 -2.18 6.89
CA VAL A 133 13.44 -0.83 7.24
C VAL A 133 13.91 -0.08 5.98
N GLY A 134 14.63 -0.73 5.06
CA GLY A 134 15.01 -0.13 3.79
C GLY A 134 13.82 0.29 2.91
N ARG A 135 12.76 -0.54 2.84
CA ARG A 135 11.51 -0.20 2.15
C ARG A 135 10.79 0.97 2.81
N GLU A 136 10.78 1.03 4.14
CA GLU A 136 10.16 2.12 4.88
C GLU A 136 10.88 3.45 4.65
N LEU A 137 12.20 3.47 4.73
CA LEU A 137 13.01 4.65 4.43
C LEU A 137 12.81 5.11 2.97
N LYS A 138 12.74 4.18 2.01
CA LYS A 138 12.44 4.52 0.61
C LYS A 138 11.07 5.18 0.44
N ARG A 139 10.04 4.71 1.14
CA ARG A 139 8.71 5.35 1.13
C ARG A 139 8.72 6.75 1.74
N LEU A 140 9.61 6.98 2.71
CA LEU A 140 9.83 8.27 3.35
C LEU A 140 10.74 9.21 2.53
N GLY A 141 11.19 8.79 1.34
CA GLY A 141 11.98 9.62 0.42
C GLY A 141 13.49 9.43 0.50
N TYR A 142 13.99 8.56 1.39
CA TYR A 142 15.43 8.32 1.52
C TYR A 142 15.95 7.39 0.41
N VAL A 143 17.15 7.70 -0.07
CA VAL A 143 17.87 6.89 -1.05
C VAL A 143 19.23 6.50 -0.47
N LYS A 144 19.67 5.28 -0.77
CA LYS A 144 21.01 4.81 -0.40
C LYS A 144 22.05 5.69 -1.08
N LEU A 145 22.75 6.50 -0.29
CA LEU A 145 23.93 7.22 -0.75
C LEU A 145 25.11 6.24 -0.86
N THR A 146 25.60 6.06 -2.08
CA THR A 146 26.85 5.35 -2.36
C THR A 146 27.86 6.35 -2.90
N ALA A 147 29.03 6.44 -2.26
CA ALA A 147 30.14 7.18 -2.84
C ALA A 147 30.51 6.57 -4.20
N ARG A 148 30.87 7.43 -5.16
CA ARG A 148 31.47 6.97 -6.42
C ARG A 148 32.78 6.24 -6.06
N PRO A 149 32.96 4.96 -6.43
CA PRO A 149 34.22 4.27 -6.20
C PRO A 149 35.37 5.07 -6.82
N ARG A 150 36.32 5.53 -6.01
CA ARG A 150 37.59 6.10 -6.50
C ARG A 150 38.60 4.97 -6.57
N HIS A 151 39.20 4.76 -7.74
CA HIS A 151 40.25 3.78 -7.92
C HIS A 151 41.52 4.28 -7.24
N HIS A 152 42.15 3.46 -6.39
CA HIS A 152 43.32 3.87 -5.60
C HIS A 152 44.52 4.31 -6.45
N ALA A 153 44.61 3.84 -7.70
CA ALA A 153 45.63 4.26 -8.66
C ALA A 153 45.24 5.47 -9.52
N GLN A 154 44.17 6.20 -9.18
CA GLN A 154 43.77 7.40 -9.91
C GLN A 154 44.74 8.55 -9.57
N ASN A 155 45.68 8.82 -10.47
CA ASN A 155 46.66 9.89 -10.34
C ASN A 155 46.05 11.23 -10.80
N GLU A 156 45.98 12.21 -9.90
CA GLU A 156 45.42 13.54 -10.16
C GLU A 156 46.17 14.29 -11.27
N LEU A 157 47.50 14.17 -11.30
CA LEU A 157 48.34 14.80 -12.34
C LEU A 157 48.12 14.19 -13.72
N ALA A 158 47.87 12.87 -13.79
CA ALA A 158 47.53 12.20 -15.06
C ALA A 158 46.14 12.63 -15.57
N LEU A 159 45.22 12.93 -14.66
CA LEU A 159 43.87 13.39 -14.99
C LEU A 159 43.87 14.84 -15.49
N GLU A 160 44.71 15.69 -14.92
CA GLU A 160 44.91 17.07 -15.38
C GLU A 160 45.65 17.12 -16.72
N ALA A 161 46.69 16.30 -16.90
CA ALA A 161 47.39 16.18 -18.18
C ALA A 161 46.46 15.70 -19.31
N PHE A 162 45.56 14.75 -19.02
CA PHE A 162 44.54 14.30 -19.99
C PHE A 162 43.54 15.40 -20.35
N LYS A 163 43.12 16.22 -19.38
CA LYS A 163 42.21 17.35 -19.64
C LYS A 163 42.86 18.47 -20.45
N MET A 164 44.14 18.75 -20.19
CA MET A 164 44.90 19.78 -20.90
C MET A 164 45.38 19.34 -22.29
N GLY A 165 45.52 18.03 -22.53
CA GLY A 165 45.96 17.45 -23.81
C GLY A 165 44.83 16.95 -24.72
N ALA A 166 43.56 17.07 -24.33
CA ALA A 166 42.45 16.62 -25.15
C ALA A 166 42.23 17.58 -26.34
N LEU A 167 42.69 17.17 -27.52
CA LEU A 167 42.30 17.77 -28.80
C LEU A 167 40.77 17.86 -28.90
N PRO A 168 40.19 18.90 -29.53
CA PRO A 168 38.75 19.02 -29.66
C PRO A 168 38.20 17.76 -30.35
N PRO A 169 37.06 17.22 -29.91
CA PRO A 169 36.50 16.01 -30.51
C PRO A 169 36.26 16.21 -32.01
N SER A 170 37.01 15.51 -32.86
CA SER A 170 36.75 15.45 -34.30
C SER A 170 35.61 14.45 -34.54
N TRP A 171 34.40 14.79 -34.09
CA TRP A 171 33.21 14.05 -34.47
C TRP A 171 32.88 14.39 -35.92
N GLN A 172 33.23 13.50 -36.85
CA GLN A 172 32.63 13.54 -38.19
C GLN A 172 31.15 13.17 -38.05
N ARG A 173 30.29 14.12 -38.42
CA ARG A 173 28.85 13.94 -38.44
C ARG A 173 28.53 12.85 -39.47
N SER A 174 28.00 11.70 -39.05
CA SER A 174 27.57 10.66 -39.98
C SER A 174 26.39 11.19 -40.80
N GLU A 175 26.51 11.14 -42.13
CA GLU A 175 25.44 11.54 -43.05
C GLU A 175 24.14 10.78 -42.78
N GLU A 176 23.04 11.52 -42.84
CA GLU A 176 21.68 11.04 -42.65
C GLU A 176 21.27 10.23 -43.90
N LEU A 177 21.29 8.89 -43.80
CA LEU A 177 20.87 8.02 -44.90
C LEU A 177 19.38 8.23 -45.19
N SER A 178 19.13 8.97 -46.27
CA SER A 178 17.83 9.31 -46.83
C SER A 178 16.99 8.08 -47.19
N ARG A 179 15.70 8.15 -46.86
CA ARG A 179 14.65 7.23 -47.32
C ARG A 179 14.60 7.24 -48.85
N ARG A 180 15.04 6.16 -49.51
CA ARG A 180 14.68 5.90 -50.91
C ARG A 180 13.23 5.43 -50.99
N ALA A 181 12.42 6.24 -51.66
CA ALA A 181 11.06 5.94 -52.09
C ALA A 181 11.03 4.67 -52.96
N ARG A 182 10.03 3.81 -52.73
CA ARG A 182 9.62 2.76 -53.67
C ARG A 182 8.70 3.42 -54.71
N GLN A 183 9.06 3.31 -55.98
CA GLN A 183 8.10 3.22 -57.07
C GLN A 183 7.85 1.74 -57.33
#